data_AF-A0A9C6T469-F1
#
_entry.id   AF-A0A9C6T469-F1
#
_cell.length_a   1.000
_cell.length_b   1.000
_cell.length_c   1.000
_cell.angle_alpha   90.00
_cell.angle_beta   90.00
_cell.angle_gamma   90.00
#
_symmetry.space_group_name_H-M   'P 1'
#
loop_
_entity.id
_entity.type
_entity.pdbx_description
1 polymer ?
#
loop_
_entity_poly.entity_id
_entity_poly.type
_entity_poly.pdbx_seq_one_letter_code
_entity_poly.pdbx_strand_id
1 'polypeptide(L)'
;MNPENINNFNNFNYTTNTINGEYCYSCQHYLPAEFTKRNPHISLNVFGYDEESDKIIGPLYCDGVEMRIHINLLFVDGPTAGIHGHYVWIKNISSLLAKQLGKHRVKRWFCNQCLQYSTSEERAAQHTLRCSRVVTEGPRKDQKITFKNHHRQLEVPFVVYADFECILEPVSLDESKNVLVCSCLGLEA
;
A
#
# COMPACT_ATOMS: atom_id res chain seq x y z
N MET A 1 18.66 -20.73 15.30
CA MET A 1 18.25 -19.42 15.87
C MET A 1 17.26 -19.69 16.99
N ASN A 2 17.52 -19.13 18.18
CA ASN A 2 16.81 -19.44 19.42
C ASN A 2 15.35 -18.92 19.38
N PRO A 3 14.32 -19.77 19.54
CA PRO A 3 12.90 -19.36 19.45
C PRO A 3 12.40 -18.47 20.60
N GLU A 4 13.21 -18.21 21.63
CA GLU A 4 12.80 -17.42 22.80
C GLU A 4 12.96 -15.89 22.65
N ASN A 5 13.59 -15.41 21.59
CA ASN A 5 13.82 -13.96 21.38
C ASN A 5 12.66 -13.19 20.71
N ILE A 6 11.52 -13.83 20.45
CA ILE A 6 10.36 -13.20 19.79
C ILE A 6 9.50 -12.38 20.78
N ASN A 7 9.72 -12.54 22.09
CA ASN A 7 8.93 -11.86 23.13
C ASN A 7 9.41 -10.45 23.49
N ASN A 8 10.46 -9.92 22.84
CA ASN A 8 11.03 -8.60 23.16
C ASN A 8 10.48 -7.43 22.32
N PHE A 9 9.39 -7.61 21.57
CA PHE A 9 8.74 -6.49 20.88
C PHE A 9 7.92 -5.57 21.81
N ASN A 10 7.81 -5.89 23.10
CA ASN A 10 6.96 -5.16 24.03
C ASN A 10 7.53 -3.82 24.53
N ASN A 11 8.77 -3.43 24.17
CA ASN A 11 9.39 -2.20 24.68
C ASN A 11 10.30 -1.53 23.64
N PHE A 12 9.79 -1.23 22.44
CA PHE A 12 10.46 -0.23 21.61
C PHE A 12 9.86 1.16 21.90
N ASN A 13 10.46 1.87 22.85
CA ASN A 13 10.26 3.30 23.02
C ASN A 13 11.00 4.03 21.90
N TYR A 14 10.29 4.41 20.84
CA TYR A 14 10.82 5.29 19.82
C TYR A 14 10.48 6.73 20.18
N THR A 15 11.49 7.53 20.50
CA THR A 15 11.38 8.99 20.58
C THR A 15 11.22 9.54 19.16
N THR A 16 10.03 9.99 18.80
CA THR A 16 9.84 10.80 17.59
C THR A 16 10.27 12.23 17.87
N ASN A 17 11.17 12.77 17.06
CA ASN A 17 11.55 14.18 17.11
C ASN A 17 10.31 15.05 16.88
N THR A 18 9.87 15.76 17.91
CA THR A 18 8.88 16.83 17.82
C THR A 18 9.47 18.00 17.05
N ILE A 19 8.86 18.36 15.92
CA ILE A 19 9.03 19.68 15.32
C ILE A 19 7.73 20.45 15.61
N ASN A 20 7.82 21.44 16.52
CA ASN A 20 6.85 22.52 16.70
C ASN A 20 5.36 22.17 16.93
N GLY A 21 5.04 21.05 17.59
CA GLY A 21 3.70 20.82 18.13
C GLY A 21 2.57 20.61 17.12
N GLU A 22 2.90 20.44 15.83
CA GLU A 22 1.97 19.96 14.82
C GLU A 22 2.21 18.47 14.53
N TYR A 23 1.13 17.68 14.52
CA TYR A 23 1.17 16.26 14.19
C TYR A 23 1.56 16.08 12.72
N CYS A 24 2.81 15.73 12.50
CA CYS A 24 3.32 15.41 11.18
C CYS A 24 2.89 13.98 10.82
N TYR A 25 1.70 13.82 10.22
CA TYR A 25 1.20 12.52 9.73
C TYR A 25 2.18 11.85 8.73
N SER A 26 3.06 12.63 8.10
CA SER A 26 4.12 12.09 7.24
C SER A 26 5.22 11.32 8.01
N CYS A 27 5.38 11.53 9.31
CA CYS A 27 6.38 10.82 10.12
C CYS A 27 5.96 9.38 10.46
N GLN A 28 4.67 9.05 10.48
CA GLN A 28 4.18 7.68 10.68
C GLN A 28 4.45 6.78 9.46
N HIS A 29 4.43 7.33 8.24
CA HIS A 29 4.80 6.58 7.02
C HIS A 29 6.31 6.36 6.88
N TYR A 30 7.15 7.20 7.51
CA TYR A 30 8.61 7.15 7.33
C TYR A 30 9.27 6.00 8.12
N LEU A 31 8.74 5.65 9.30
CA LEU A 31 9.34 4.64 10.17
C LEU A 31 9.31 3.21 9.56
N PRO A 32 8.18 2.74 8.99
CA PRO A 32 8.14 1.43 8.35
C PRO A 32 9.12 1.32 7.17
N ALA A 33 9.20 2.36 6.33
CA ALA A 33 10.06 2.38 5.16
C ALA A 33 11.55 2.32 5.51
N GLU A 34 12.00 3.06 6.54
CA GLU A 34 13.39 3.00 6.99
C GLU A 34 13.75 1.66 7.64
N PHE A 35 12.80 1.01 8.32
CA PHE A 35 13.02 -0.31 8.90
C PHE A 35 13.28 -1.37 7.83
N THR A 36 12.48 -1.39 6.76
CA THR A 36 12.62 -2.38 5.68
C THR A 36 13.86 -2.12 4.83
N LYS A 37 14.25 -0.85 4.63
CA LYS A 37 15.54 -0.49 4.03
C LYS A 37 16.73 -1.06 4.81
N ARG A 38 16.70 -0.98 6.15
CA ARG A 38 17.77 -1.53 7.01
C ARG A 38 17.72 -3.04 7.15
N ASN A 39 16.57 -3.66 6.89
CA ASN A 39 16.34 -5.09 7.03
C ASN A 39 15.72 -5.66 5.74
N PRO A 40 16.49 -5.77 4.64
CA PRO A 40 15.95 -6.08 3.30
C PRO A 40 15.34 -7.48 3.14
N HIS A 41 15.49 -8.34 4.14
CA HIS A 41 14.94 -9.70 4.17
C HIS A 41 13.60 -9.79 4.90
N ILE A 42 13.12 -8.67 5.46
CA ILE A 42 11.85 -8.54 6.16
C ILE A 42 10.97 -7.61 5.34
N SER A 43 9.71 -8.01 5.11
CA SER A 43 8.70 -7.06 4.66
C SER A 43 7.61 -6.87 5.68
N LEU A 44 6.95 -5.72 5.63
CA LEU A 44 6.04 -5.27 6.65
C LEU A 44 4.82 -4.58 6.07
N ASN A 45 3.69 -4.77 6.73
CA ASN A 45 2.46 -4.01 6.50
C ASN A 45 2.01 -3.37 7.82
N VAL A 46 1.50 -2.16 7.75
CA VAL A 46 0.87 -1.47 8.89
C VAL A 46 -0.59 -1.23 8.57
N PHE A 47 -1.47 -1.70 9.45
CA PHE A 47 -2.90 -1.42 9.44
C PHE A 47 -3.23 -0.36 10.49
N GLY A 48 -4.29 0.39 10.27
CA GLY A 48 -4.82 1.35 11.24
C GLY A 48 -5.99 0.76 12.01
N TYR A 49 -6.30 1.38 13.14
CA TYR A 49 -7.51 1.11 13.89
C TYR A 49 -8.37 2.38 13.90
N ASP A 50 -9.62 2.25 13.48
CA ASP A 50 -10.62 3.31 13.55
C ASP A 50 -11.45 3.11 14.82
N GLU A 51 -11.30 4.04 15.76
CA GLU A 51 -12.00 4.02 17.04
C GLU A 51 -13.51 4.25 16.90
N GLU A 52 -13.93 5.06 15.92
CA GLU A 52 -15.36 5.40 15.74
C GLU A 52 -16.14 4.18 15.26
N SER A 53 -15.58 3.43 14.32
CA SER A 53 -16.24 2.27 13.74
C SER A 53 -15.86 0.93 14.38
N ASP A 54 -14.96 0.93 15.37
CA ASP A 54 -14.38 -0.25 16.03
C ASP A 54 -13.85 -1.27 15.01
N LYS A 55 -13.08 -0.76 14.04
CA LYS A 55 -12.63 -1.55 12.88
C LYS A 55 -11.19 -1.25 12.53
N ILE A 56 -10.50 -2.31 12.14
CA ILE A 56 -9.22 -2.22 11.46
C ILE A 56 -9.45 -1.72 10.04
N ILE A 57 -8.65 -0.73 9.67
CA ILE A 57 -8.61 -0.05 8.39
C ILE A 57 -7.20 -0.20 7.77
N GLY A 58 -7.09 0.06 6.48
CA GLY A 58 -5.79 0.10 5.79
C GLY A 58 -5.69 -0.87 4.62
N PRO A 59 -4.45 -1.27 4.23
CA PRO A 59 -3.18 -0.93 4.89
C PRO A 59 -2.81 0.56 4.81
N LEU A 60 -2.27 1.11 5.90
CA LEU A 60 -1.67 2.44 5.98
C LEU A 60 -0.27 2.46 5.36
N TYR A 61 0.46 1.34 5.49
CA TYR A 61 1.74 1.12 4.85
C TYR A 61 1.81 -0.31 4.33
N CYS A 62 2.34 -0.50 3.12
CA CYS A 62 2.51 -1.81 2.51
C CYS A 62 3.75 -1.79 1.63
N ASP A 63 4.70 -2.70 1.89
CA ASP A 63 5.90 -2.89 1.05
C ASP A 63 5.58 -3.39 -0.37
N GLY A 64 4.37 -3.90 -0.60
CA GLY A 64 3.89 -4.38 -1.89
C GLY A 64 4.44 -5.75 -2.31
N VAL A 65 5.54 -6.20 -1.69
CA VAL A 65 6.14 -7.53 -1.88
C VAL A 65 6.25 -8.26 -0.54
N GLU A 66 5.59 -9.41 -0.44
CA GLU A 66 5.71 -10.27 0.74
C GLU A 66 6.99 -11.10 0.65
N MET A 67 7.91 -10.87 1.59
CA MET A 67 9.14 -11.63 1.74
C MET A 67 8.88 -12.88 2.60
N ARG A 68 9.87 -13.78 2.68
CA ARG A 68 9.77 -14.99 3.53
C ARG A 68 9.47 -14.65 4.99
N ILE A 69 10.03 -13.54 5.48
CA ILE A 69 9.70 -13.00 6.80
C ILE A 69 8.80 -11.78 6.55
N HIS A 70 7.51 -11.97 6.80
CA HIS A 70 6.51 -10.92 6.61
C HIS A 70 5.82 -10.61 7.94
N ILE A 71 5.76 -9.33 8.31
CA ILE A 71 5.23 -8.86 9.59
C ILE A 71 4.02 -7.95 9.33
N ASN A 72 2.87 -8.34 9.84
CA ASN A 72 1.67 -7.49 9.86
C ASN A 72 1.59 -6.78 11.23
N LEU A 73 1.58 -5.45 11.23
CA LEU A 73 1.43 -4.63 12.43
C LEU A 73 0.10 -3.88 12.40
N LEU A 74 -0.53 -3.72 13.55
CA LEU A 74 -1.63 -2.79 13.78
C LEU A 74 -1.07 -1.58 14.51
N PHE A 75 -1.30 -0.39 13.98
CA PHE A 75 -0.99 0.86 14.63
C PHE A 75 -2.24 1.35 15.36
N VAL A 76 -2.09 1.61 16.67
CA VAL A 76 -3.14 2.14 17.53
C VAL A 76 -2.67 3.49 18.05
N ASP A 77 -3.44 4.54 17.75
CA ASP A 77 -3.12 5.90 18.18
C ASP A 77 -3.15 6.04 19.70
N GLY A 78 -2.41 7.03 20.19
CA GLY A 78 -2.39 7.36 21.62
C GLY A 78 -3.70 8.02 22.04
N PRO A 79 -4.18 7.79 23.28
CA PRO A 79 -5.49 8.28 23.74
C PRO A 79 -5.56 9.80 23.91
N THR A 80 -4.43 10.49 23.90
CA THR A 80 -4.36 11.95 24.02
C THR A 80 -3.24 12.51 23.17
N ALA A 81 -3.44 13.73 22.70
CA ALA A 81 -2.41 14.53 22.06
C ALA A 81 -1.11 14.57 22.90
N GLY A 82 -0.04 13.94 22.40
CA GLY A 82 1.29 13.90 23.02
C GLY A 82 1.68 12.51 23.54
N ILE A 83 0.76 11.55 23.57
CA ILE A 83 1.09 10.15 23.84
C ILE A 83 1.34 9.45 22.50
N HIS A 84 2.51 8.81 22.39
CA HIS A 84 2.87 8.06 21.19
C HIS A 84 1.92 6.88 20.98
N GLY A 85 1.46 6.69 19.73
CA GLY A 85 0.78 5.46 19.33
C GLY A 85 1.71 4.24 19.44
N HIS A 86 1.14 3.05 19.54
CA HIS A 86 1.88 1.80 19.68
C HIS A 86 1.58 0.83 18.56
N TYR A 87 2.56 -0.04 18.24
CA TYR A 87 2.41 -1.09 17.26
C TYR A 87 2.10 -2.43 17.94
N VAL A 88 1.11 -3.14 17.40
CA VAL A 88 0.71 -4.47 17.85
C VAL A 88 0.94 -5.47 16.74
N TRP A 89 1.63 -6.57 17.05
CA TRP A 89 1.88 -7.61 16.05
C TRP A 89 0.63 -8.47 15.79
N ILE A 90 0.20 -8.50 14.53
CA ILE A 90 -0.90 -9.35 14.07
C ILE A 90 -0.33 -10.69 13.61
N LYS A 91 -0.56 -11.73 14.42
CA LYS A 91 -0.18 -13.11 14.08
C LYS A 91 -1.07 -13.75 13.01
N ASN A 92 -2.35 -13.37 12.96
CA ASN A 92 -3.32 -13.93 12.04
C ASN A 92 -4.35 -12.88 11.64
N ILE A 93 -4.17 -12.30 10.44
CA ILE A 93 -5.04 -11.25 9.94
C ILE A 93 -6.46 -11.76 9.66
N SER A 94 -6.58 -12.98 9.13
CA SER A 94 -7.87 -13.57 8.79
C SER A 94 -8.75 -13.77 10.01
N SER A 95 -8.16 -14.20 11.13
CA SER A 95 -8.89 -14.35 12.39
C SER A 95 -9.35 -13.02 12.98
N LEU A 96 -8.56 -11.97 12.78
CA LEU A 96 -8.83 -10.65 13.30
C LEU A 96 -9.96 -9.97 12.52
N LEU A 97 -9.83 -9.92 11.19
CA LEU A 97 -10.81 -9.31 10.28
C LEU A 97 -12.12 -10.11 10.17
N ALA A 98 -12.08 -11.44 10.37
CA ALA A 98 -13.31 -12.24 10.37
C ALA A 98 -14.31 -11.78 11.44
N LYS A 99 -13.82 -11.28 12.59
CA LYS A 99 -14.69 -10.74 13.65
C LYS A 99 -15.45 -9.47 13.20
N GLN A 100 -14.83 -8.65 12.36
CA GLN A 100 -15.44 -7.41 11.86
C GLN A 100 -16.55 -7.65 10.82
N LEU A 101 -16.55 -8.81 10.15
CA LEU A 101 -17.51 -9.12 9.07
C LEU A 101 -18.77 -9.86 9.55
N GLY A 102 -18.87 -10.22 10.83
CA GLY A 102 -20.06 -10.81 11.45
C GLY A 102 -19.94 -12.29 11.84
N LYS A 103 -21.07 -12.88 12.27
CA LYS A 103 -21.11 -14.16 13.03
C LYS A 103 -20.93 -15.44 12.20
N HIS A 104 -20.80 -15.34 10.87
CA HIS A 104 -20.69 -16.51 10.01
C HIS A 104 -19.29 -17.13 10.09
N ARG A 105 -19.23 -18.38 10.58
CA ARG A 105 -18.00 -19.17 10.81
C ARG A 105 -17.39 -19.76 9.52
N VAL A 106 -17.45 -19.04 8.41
CA VAL A 106 -16.79 -19.46 7.17
C VAL A 106 -15.35 -18.95 7.20
N LYS A 107 -14.37 -19.83 6.93
CA LYS A 107 -12.97 -19.43 6.80
C LYS A 107 -12.86 -18.44 5.64
N ARG A 108 -12.25 -17.28 5.90
CA ARG A 108 -12.01 -16.23 4.92
C ARG A 108 -10.51 -16.03 4.77
N TRP A 109 -10.10 -15.83 3.54
CA TRP A 109 -8.72 -15.61 3.15
C TRP A 109 -8.59 -14.16 2.72
N PHE A 110 -7.92 -13.35 3.53
CA PHE A 110 -7.74 -11.92 3.28
C PHE A 110 -6.42 -11.67 2.57
N CYS A 111 -6.42 -10.74 1.62
CA CYS A 111 -5.19 -10.19 1.07
C CYS A 111 -4.61 -9.16 2.03
N ASN A 112 -3.31 -9.25 2.35
CA ASN A 112 -2.67 -8.28 3.24
C ASN A 112 -2.53 -6.88 2.60
N GLN A 113 -2.64 -6.77 1.27
CA GLN A 113 -2.40 -5.51 0.54
C GLN A 113 -3.66 -4.68 0.30
N CYS A 114 -4.82 -5.32 0.15
CA CYS A 114 -6.08 -4.61 -0.13
C CYS A 114 -7.22 -4.98 0.84
N LEU A 115 -6.98 -5.90 1.78
CA LEU A 115 -7.97 -6.44 2.71
C LEU A 115 -9.21 -7.09 2.07
N GLN A 116 -9.21 -7.32 0.75
CA GLN A 116 -10.27 -8.06 0.09
C GLN A 116 -10.20 -9.52 0.52
N TYR A 117 -11.36 -10.11 0.82
CA TYR A 117 -11.46 -11.49 1.26
C TYR A 117 -12.05 -12.40 0.18
N SER A 118 -11.59 -13.64 0.17
CA SER A 118 -12.16 -14.73 -0.61
C SER A 118 -12.55 -15.88 0.31
N THR A 119 -13.56 -16.66 -0.11
CA THR A 119 -13.99 -17.87 0.60
C THR A 119 -13.21 -19.13 0.18
N SER A 120 -12.45 -19.06 -0.93
CA SER A 120 -11.56 -20.12 -1.41
C SER A 120 -10.11 -19.63 -1.34
N GLU A 121 -9.21 -20.56 -1.00
CA GLU A 121 -7.77 -20.32 -0.90
C GLU A 121 -7.17 -20.06 -2.28
N GLU A 122 -7.61 -20.81 -3.29
CA GLU A 122 -7.17 -20.69 -4.68
C GLU A 122 -7.47 -19.29 -5.23
N ARG A 123 -8.67 -18.75 -4.94
CA ARG A 123 -9.05 -17.39 -5.34
C ARG A 123 -8.19 -16.34 -4.64
N ALA A 124 -7.88 -16.53 -3.36
CA ALA A 124 -7.01 -15.62 -2.63
C ALA A 124 -5.57 -15.65 -3.18
N ALA A 125 -5.04 -16.84 -3.49
CA ALA A 125 -3.74 -16.99 -4.11
C ALA A 125 -3.68 -16.31 -5.49
N GLN A 126 -4.69 -16.53 -6.34
CA GLN A 126 -4.78 -15.89 -7.65
C GLN A 126 -4.89 -14.36 -7.56
N HIS A 127 -5.66 -13.86 -6.58
CA HIS A 127 -5.78 -12.44 -6.32
C HIS A 127 -4.44 -11.83 -5.88
N THR A 128 -3.72 -12.48 -4.97
CA THR A 128 -2.43 -11.99 -4.45
C THR A 128 -1.39 -11.81 -5.55
N LEU A 129 -1.40 -12.66 -6.59
CA LEU A 129 -0.52 -12.51 -7.76
C LEU A 129 -0.76 -11.22 -8.57
N ARG A 130 -1.94 -10.61 -8.44
CA ARG A 130 -2.38 -9.44 -9.21
C ARG A 130 -2.64 -8.20 -8.35
N CYS A 131 -2.78 -8.33 -7.03
CA CYS A 131 -3.26 -7.27 -6.14
C CYS A 131 -2.39 -6.01 -6.14
N SER A 132 -1.05 -6.14 -6.17
CA SER A 132 -0.12 -5.00 -6.23
C SER A 132 0.15 -4.48 -7.64
N ARG A 133 -0.39 -5.14 -8.67
CA ARG A 133 -0.14 -4.77 -10.06
C ARG A 133 -1.32 -3.94 -10.55
N VAL A 134 -1.08 -2.67 -10.81
CA VAL A 134 -1.91 -1.92 -11.75
C VAL A 134 -1.69 -2.57 -13.12
N VAL A 135 -2.51 -3.57 -13.44
CA VAL A 135 -2.49 -4.19 -14.77
C VAL A 135 -3.34 -3.30 -15.66
N THR A 136 -2.69 -2.36 -16.33
CA THR A 136 -3.32 -1.62 -17.43
C THR A 136 -3.43 -2.57 -18.62
N GLU A 137 -4.48 -3.39 -18.66
CA GLU A 137 -4.81 -4.18 -19.85
C GLU A 137 -5.39 -3.24 -20.92
N GLY A 138 -4.51 -2.71 -21.76
CA GLY A 138 -4.92 -2.01 -22.97
C GLY A 138 -5.63 -2.97 -23.95
N PRO A 139 -6.43 -2.45 -24.89
CA PRO A 139 -6.95 -3.26 -25.98
C PRO A 139 -5.81 -3.98 -26.71
N ARG A 140 -6.08 -5.21 -27.17
CA ARG A 140 -5.17 -5.90 -28.09
C ARG A 140 -5.01 -5.08 -29.37
N LYS A 141 -3.89 -5.24 -30.09
CA LYS A 141 -3.59 -4.48 -31.32
C LYS A 141 -4.72 -4.52 -32.38
N ASP A 142 -5.52 -5.56 -32.39
CA ASP A 142 -6.64 -5.81 -33.29
C ASP A 142 -8.02 -5.48 -32.68
N GLN A 143 -8.07 -5.11 -31.40
CA GLN A 143 -9.30 -4.86 -30.66
C GLN A 143 -9.72 -3.40 -30.74
N LYS A 144 -10.78 -3.13 -31.50
CA LYS A 144 -11.42 -1.81 -31.56
C LYS A 144 -12.40 -1.65 -30.40
N ILE A 145 -12.08 -0.80 -29.42
CA ILE A 145 -13.02 -0.44 -28.34
C ILE A 145 -13.92 0.69 -28.85
N THR A 146 -15.24 0.52 -28.72
CA THR A 146 -16.22 1.55 -29.02
C THR A 146 -17.07 1.86 -27.79
N PHE A 147 -17.32 3.15 -27.55
CA PHE A 147 -18.27 3.56 -26.53
C PHE A 147 -19.68 3.31 -27.05
N LYS A 148 -20.46 2.47 -26.35
CA LYS A 148 -21.86 2.18 -26.74
C LYS A 148 -22.87 3.06 -26.04
N ASN A 149 -22.56 3.53 -24.83
CA ASN A 149 -23.50 4.23 -23.95
C ASN A 149 -23.01 5.66 -23.64
N HIS A 150 -22.97 6.51 -24.66
CA HIS A 150 -22.55 7.92 -24.52
C HIS A 150 -23.37 8.69 -23.47
N HIS A 151 -24.66 8.36 -23.34
CA HIS A 151 -25.56 8.97 -22.34
C HIS A 151 -25.22 8.62 -20.88
N ARG A 152 -24.30 7.67 -20.63
CA ARG A 152 -23.84 7.30 -19.28
C ARG A 152 -22.50 7.92 -18.93
N GLN A 153 -22.05 8.91 -19.69
CA GLN A 153 -20.91 9.72 -19.30
C GLN A 153 -21.26 10.42 -17.99
N LEU A 154 -20.42 10.24 -16.97
CA LEU A 154 -20.52 11.00 -15.75
C LEU A 154 -20.11 12.43 -16.07
N GLU A 155 -20.90 13.42 -15.63
CA GLU A 155 -20.42 14.80 -15.60
C GLU A 155 -19.19 14.85 -14.72
N VAL A 156 -18.05 15.15 -15.33
CA VAL A 156 -16.78 15.24 -14.60
C VAL A 156 -16.77 16.62 -13.93
N PRO A 157 -16.68 16.71 -12.59
CA PRO A 157 -16.83 17.98 -11.86
C PRO A 157 -15.76 19.01 -12.24
N PHE A 158 -14.61 18.56 -12.75
CA PHE A 158 -13.59 19.38 -13.38
C PHE A 158 -12.71 18.51 -14.29
N VAL A 159 -12.08 19.12 -15.29
CA VAL A 159 -11.11 18.47 -16.18
C VAL A 159 -9.76 19.15 -15.97
N VAL A 160 -8.73 18.37 -15.65
CA VAL A 160 -7.35 18.89 -15.54
C VAL A 160 -6.62 18.55 -16.83
N TYR A 161 -6.26 19.59 -17.58
CA TYR A 161 -5.31 19.48 -18.68
C TYR A 161 -3.93 19.86 -18.12
N ALA A 162 -3.05 18.87 -18.02
CA ALA A 162 -1.65 19.10 -17.71
C ALA A 162 -0.87 19.07 -19.02
N ASP A 163 -0.23 20.19 -19.37
CA ASP A 163 0.77 20.22 -20.42
C ASP A 163 2.07 19.68 -19.81
N PHE A 164 2.54 18.53 -20.29
CA PHE A 164 3.86 18.05 -19.93
C PHE A 164 4.84 18.67 -20.91
N GLU A 165 5.26 19.90 -20.61
CA GLU A 165 6.38 20.49 -21.34
C GLU A 165 7.61 19.60 -21.13
N CYS A 166 7.97 18.86 -22.17
CA CYS A 166 9.16 18.04 -22.18
C CYS A 166 10.26 18.77 -22.94
N ILE A 167 11.46 18.81 -22.37
CA ILE A 167 12.64 19.30 -23.05
C ILE A 167 13.10 18.20 -24.01
N LEU A 168 13.12 18.49 -25.31
CA LEU A 168 13.64 17.57 -26.31
C LEU A 168 15.16 17.50 -26.20
N GLU A 169 15.71 16.33 -25.87
CA GLU A 169 17.15 16.10 -25.95
C GLU A 169 17.58 15.94 -27.43
N PRO A 170 18.73 16.52 -27.83
CA PRO A 170 19.25 16.34 -29.19
C PRO A 170 19.61 14.86 -29.42
N VAL A 171 18.99 14.26 -30.42
CA VAL A 171 19.27 12.88 -30.83
C VAL A 171 20.68 12.83 -31.42
N SER A 172 21.57 12.02 -30.83
CA SER A 172 22.82 11.65 -31.50
C SER A 172 22.45 10.87 -32.76
N LEU A 173 22.75 11.46 -33.93
CA LEU A 173 22.53 10.84 -35.23
C LEU A 173 23.51 9.66 -35.38
N ASP A 174 23.14 8.52 -34.80
CA ASP A 174 23.63 7.23 -35.25
C ASP A 174 22.44 6.50 -35.88
N GLU A 175 22.58 6.24 -37.17
CA GLU A 175 21.48 5.96 -38.09
C GLU A 175 20.73 4.68 -37.71
N SER A 176 19.40 4.72 -37.86
CA SER A 176 18.44 3.58 -37.91
C SER A 176 17.41 3.38 -36.79
N LYS A 177 17.11 4.37 -35.93
CA LYS A 177 15.91 4.30 -35.08
C LYS A 177 15.21 5.66 -34.94
N ASN A 178 14.04 5.82 -35.58
CA ASN A 178 13.09 6.90 -35.28
C ASN A 178 12.48 6.67 -33.89
N VAL A 179 13.28 6.88 -32.84
CA VAL A 179 12.85 6.75 -31.45
C VAL A 179 13.11 8.08 -30.78
N LEU A 180 12.03 8.78 -30.43
CA LEU A 180 12.08 9.94 -29.54
C LEU A 180 12.26 9.39 -28.12
N VAL A 181 13.42 9.65 -27.52
CA VAL A 181 13.65 9.37 -26.10
C VAL A 181 13.23 10.63 -25.35
N CYS A 182 12.23 10.50 -24.48
CA CYS A 182 11.80 11.56 -23.57
C CYS A 182 12.19 11.18 -22.16
N SER A 183 13.09 11.95 -21.55
CA SER A 183 13.53 11.81 -20.15
C SER A 183 12.71 12.77 -19.29
N CYS A 184 11.76 12.23 -18.51
CA CYS A 184 11.10 13.02 -17.48
C CYS A 184 12.08 13.20 -16.31
N LEU A 185 12.73 14.36 -16.21
CA LEU A 185 13.44 14.75 -14.99
C LEU A 185 12.37 14.92 -13.90
N GLY A 186 12.35 13.99 -12.95
CA GLY A 186 11.50 14.10 -11.78
C GLY A 186 11.84 15.41 -11.06
N LEU A 187 10.85 16.29 -10.94
CA LEU A 187 10.90 17.36 -9.97
C LEU A 187 10.96 16.71 -8.58
N GLU A 188 12.17 16.65 -8.02
CA GLU A 188 12.33 16.46 -6.59
C GLU A 188 11.70 17.68 -5.89
N ALA A 189 10.64 17.41 -5.13
CA ALA A 189 10.04 18.34 -4.19
C ALA A 189 10.36 17.88 -2.76
#